data_AF-A0A329RUR0-F1
#
_entry.id   AF-A0A329RUR0-F1
#
_cell.length_a   1.000
_cell.length_b   1.000
_cell.length_c   1.000
_cell.angle_alpha   90.00
_cell.angle_beta   90.00
_cell.angle_gamma   90.00
#
_symmetry.space_group_name_H-M   'P 1'
#
loop_
_entity.id
_entity.type
_entity.pdbx_description
1 polymer ?
#
loop_
_entity_poly.entity_id
_entity_poly.type
_entity_poly.pdbx_seq_one_letter_code
_entity_poly.pdbx_strand_id
1 'polypeptide(L)'
;MRVSVKGKVRKPPKYKNTAETFEFKAAVLTYYDTHTMAAAIGVFWSAIALRGKAYATKKRVVLRWKQHRSRNDSLAASTTTAKLKH
;
A
#
# COMPACT_ATOMS: atom_id res chain seq x y z
N MET A 1 -0.63 12.44 32.13
CA MET A 1 -1.60 11.41 31.69
C MET A 1 -2.17 11.84 30.34
N ARG A 2 -1.85 11.15 29.23
CA ARG A 2 -2.31 11.56 27.88
C ARG A 2 -3.72 11.01 27.65
N VAL A 3 -4.72 11.87 27.72
CA VAL A 3 -6.13 11.49 27.57
C VAL A 3 -6.40 11.13 26.10
N SER A 4 -6.67 9.85 25.84
CA SER A 4 -7.10 9.39 24.51
C SER A 4 -8.52 9.89 24.23
N VAL A 5 -8.63 11.02 23.52
CA VAL A 5 -9.92 11.52 23.03
C VAL A 5 -10.43 10.53 21.97
N LYS A 6 -11.39 9.67 22.32
CA LYS A 6 -12.19 8.88 21.37
C LYS A 6 -13.09 9.84 20.56
N GLY A 7 -12.48 10.60 19.65
CA GLY A 7 -13.21 11.40 18.68
C GLY A 7 -13.96 10.49 17.69
N LYS A 8 -15.13 10.93 17.22
CA LYS A 8 -15.93 10.26 16.17
C LYS A 8 -15.00 9.64 15.12
N VAL A 9 -15.05 8.30 15.00
CA VAL A 9 -14.25 7.54 14.03
C VAL A 9 -14.59 8.06 12.64
N ARG A 10 -13.71 8.91 12.08
CA ARG A 10 -13.83 9.34 10.67
C ARG A 10 -13.82 8.07 9.84
N LYS A 11 -14.90 7.82 9.08
CA LYS A 11 -14.96 6.70 8.12
C LYS A 11 -13.65 6.71 7.33
N PRO A 12 -12.91 5.58 7.29
CA PRO A 12 -11.67 5.55 6.54
C PRO A 12 -11.98 5.95 5.09
N PRO A 13 -11.21 6.87 4.49
CA PRO A 13 -11.45 7.29 3.11
C PRO A 13 -11.58 6.05 2.21
N LYS A 14 -12.54 6.07 1.27
CA LYS A 14 -12.89 4.94 0.40
C LYS A 14 -11.66 4.28 -0.28
N TYR A 15 -10.58 5.05 -0.45
CA TYR A 15 -9.32 4.62 -1.08
C TYR A 15 -8.28 4.00 -0.12
N LYS A 16 -8.57 3.88 1.18
CA LYS A 16 -7.62 3.35 2.19
C LYS A 16 -7.67 1.83 2.36
N ASN A 17 -8.76 1.17 1.95
CA ASN A 17 -9.04 -0.21 2.37
C ASN A 17 -9.33 -1.15 1.18
N THR A 18 -8.57 -1.07 0.10
CA THR A 18 -8.46 -2.25 -0.77
C THR A 18 -7.52 -3.20 -0.05
N ALA A 19 -7.97 -4.41 0.29
CA ALA A 19 -7.15 -5.44 0.90
C ALA A 19 -6.14 -5.95 -0.14
N GLU A 20 -5.05 -5.19 -0.33
CA GLU A 20 -3.98 -5.51 -1.27
C GLU A 20 -3.07 -6.57 -0.63
N THR A 21 -2.81 -7.65 -1.39
CA THR A 21 -1.97 -8.77 -0.96
C THR A 21 -0.53 -8.31 -0.73
N PHE A 22 0.24 -9.07 0.07
CA PHE A 22 1.66 -8.76 0.28
C PHE A 22 2.47 -8.88 -1.02
N GLU A 23 2.13 -9.83 -1.89
CA GLU A 23 2.69 -9.96 -3.25
C GLU A 23 2.49 -8.69 -4.07
N PHE A 24 1.27 -8.13 -4.07
CA PHE A 24 0.97 -6.88 -4.78
C PHE A 24 1.79 -5.70 -4.23
N LYS A 25 1.92 -5.59 -2.90
CA LYS A 25 2.74 -4.56 -2.27
C LYS A 25 4.20 -4.66 -2.68
N ALA A 26 4.76 -5.87 -2.68
CA ALA A 26 6.14 -6.12 -3.09
C ALA A 26 6.37 -5.77 -4.57
N ALA A 27 5.43 -6.13 -5.45
CA ALA A 27 5.49 -5.78 -6.88
C ALA A 27 5.47 -4.25 -7.10
N VAL A 28 4.58 -3.53 -6.41
CA VAL A 28 4.52 -2.06 -6.47
C VAL A 28 5.83 -1.42 -5.99
N LEU A 29 6.41 -1.92 -4.90
CA LEU A 29 7.67 -1.40 -4.37
C LEU A 29 8.84 -1.68 -5.31
N THR A 30 8.90 -2.87 -5.91
CA THR A 30 9.93 -3.25 -6.88
C THR A 30 9.87 -2.36 -8.13
N TYR A 31 8.67 -2.09 -8.65
CA TYR A 31 8.50 -1.17 -9.76
C TYR A 31 8.90 0.26 -9.38
N TYR A 32 8.56 0.70 -8.17
CA TYR A 32 8.91 2.03 -7.67
C TYR A 32 10.42 2.24 -7.45
N ASP A 33 11.22 1.19 -7.29
CA ASP A 33 12.68 1.35 -7.16
C ASP A 33 13.33 1.84 -8.46
N THR A 34 12.73 1.50 -9.59
CA THR A 34 13.25 1.83 -10.93
C THR A 34 12.45 2.94 -11.61
N HIS A 35 11.26 3.25 -11.12
CA HIS A 35 10.35 4.22 -11.73
C HIS A 35 9.88 5.30 -10.76
N THR A 36 9.29 6.36 -11.30
CA THR A 36 8.70 7.41 -10.48
C THR A 36 7.44 6.94 -9.76
N MET A 37 7.11 7.58 -8.63
CA MET A 37 5.84 7.35 -7.90
C MET A 37 4.61 7.55 -8.79
N ALA A 38 4.67 8.52 -9.71
CA ALA A 38 3.58 8.77 -10.65
C ALA A 38 3.39 7.61 -11.64
N ALA A 39 4.49 7.08 -12.17
CA ALA A 39 4.47 5.90 -13.03
C ALA A 39 3.95 4.67 -12.27
N ALA A 40 4.44 4.42 -11.05
CA ALA A 40 3.95 3.30 -10.22
C ALA A 40 2.44 3.41 -9.97
N ILE A 41 1.93 4.59 -9.62
CA ILE A 41 0.48 4.75 -9.40
C ILE A 41 -0.30 4.59 -10.71
N GLY A 42 0.21 5.10 -11.83
CA GLY A 42 -0.42 4.96 -13.14
C GLY A 42 -0.51 3.50 -13.62
N VAL A 43 0.52 2.69 -13.34
CA VAL A 43 0.57 1.28 -13.73
C VAL A 43 -0.37 0.43 -12.86
N PHE A 44 -0.31 0.59 -11.54
CA PHE A 44 -1.04 -0.27 -10.61
C PHE A 44 -2.46 0.22 -10.26
N TRP A 45 -2.76 1.50 -10.52
CA TRP A 45 -4.07 2.10 -10.31
C TRP A 45 -4.41 3.10 -11.42
N SER A 46 -4.52 2.61 -12.66
CA SER A 46 -4.76 3.41 -13.88
C SER A 46 -6.02 4.28 -13.84
N ALA A 47 -7.05 3.88 -13.08
CA ALA A 47 -8.28 4.66 -12.90
C ALA A 47 -8.12 5.91 -12.00
N ILE A 48 -6.93 6.15 -11.44
CA ILE A 48 -6.68 7.29 -10.55
C ILE A 48 -6.07 8.45 -11.33
N ALA A 49 -6.81 9.57 -11.38
CA ALA A 49 -6.29 10.82 -11.92
C ALA A 49 -5.07 11.32 -11.13
N LEU A 50 -4.00 11.64 -11.86
CA LEU A 50 -2.81 12.29 -11.31
C LEU A 50 -3.22 13.62 -10.66
N ARG A 51 -2.64 13.94 -9.50
CA ARG A 51 -2.97 15.11 -8.64
C ARG A 51 -4.34 15.08 -7.93
N GLY A 52 -5.13 14.02 -8.07
CA GLY A 52 -6.37 13.84 -7.30
C GLY A 52 -6.14 13.46 -5.82
N LYS A 53 -7.20 13.55 -5.00
CA LYS A 53 -7.18 13.09 -3.60
C LYS A 53 -6.87 11.59 -3.48
N ALA A 54 -7.32 10.79 -4.45
CA ALA A 54 -7.02 9.36 -4.55
C ALA A 54 -5.51 9.13 -4.79
N TYR A 55 -4.88 9.90 -5.68
CA TYR A 55 -3.44 9.87 -5.92
C TYR A 55 -2.64 10.19 -4.65
N ALA A 56 -2.99 11.27 -3.95
CA ALA A 56 -2.32 11.63 -2.69
C ALA A 56 -2.46 10.54 -1.61
N THR A 57 -3.60 9.84 -1.59
CA THR A 57 -3.82 8.72 -0.68
C THR A 57 -2.95 7.52 -1.05
N LYS A 58 -2.92 7.09 -2.32
CA LYS A 58 -2.09 5.96 -2.77
C LYS A 58 -0.60 6.25 -2.64
N LYS A 59 -0.14 7.48 -2.93
CA LYS A 59 1.23 7.90 -2.65
C LYS A 59 1.63 7.68 -1.20
N ARG A 60 0.79 8.09 -0.24
CA ARG A 60 1.05 7.87 1.20
C ARG A 60 1.05 6.39 1.58
N VAL A 61 0.21 5.58 0.94
CA VAL A 61 0.15 4.13 1.14
C VAL A 61 1.45 3.48 0.65
N VAL A 62 1.92 3.79 -0.56
CA VAL A 62 3.18 3.25 -1.10
C VAL A 62 4.37 3.67 -0.23
N LEU A 63 4.43 4.94 0.20
CA LEU A 63 5.49 5.39 1.11
C LEU A 63 5.47 4.66 2.46
N ARG A 64 4.28 4.39 3.01
CA ARG A 64 4.13 3.56 4.21
C ARG A 64 4.59 2.13 3.98
N TRP A 65 4.29 1.54 2.83
CA TRP A 65 4.79 0.21 2.50
C TRP A 65 6.31 0.18 2.37
N LYS A 66 6.91 1.23 1.81
CA LYS A 66 8.37 1.36 1.75
C LYS A 66 9.01 1.39 3.14
N GLN A 67 8.40 2.09 4.10
CA GLN A 67 8.86 2.08 5.50
C GLN A 67 8.77 0.69 6.14
N HIS A 68 7.79 -0.11 5.73
CA HIS A 68 7.60 -1.48 6.21
C HIS A 68 8.01 -2.53 5.17
N ARG A 69 8.99 -2.21 4.32
CA ARG A 69 9.35 -3.05 3.17
C ARG A 69 9.78 -4.45 3.59
N SER A 70 10.70 -4.55 4.54
CA SER A 70 11.16 -5.84 5.09
C SER A 70 9.99 -6.71 5.57
N ARG A 71 9.01 -6.15 6.29
CA ARG A 71 7.82 -6.88 6.73
C ARG A 71 6.95 -7.34 5.54
N ASN A 72 6.77 -6.49 4.53
CA ASN A 72 6.00 -6.84 3.35
C ASN A 72 6.69 -7.96 2.55
N ASP A 73 8.00 -7.90 2.40
CA ASP A 73 8.78 -8.89 1.66
C ASP A 73 8.80 -10.24 2.40
N SER A 74 9.00 -10.25 3.72
CA SER A 74 8.89 -11.46 4.55
C SER A 74 7.51 -12.11 4.45
N LEU A 75 6.43 -11.31 4.49
CA LEU A 75 5.07 -11.83 4.39
C LEU A 75 4.71 -12.24 2.96
N ALA A 76 5.22 -11.55 1.94
CA ALA A 76 5.06 -11.97 0.55
C ALA A 76 5.70 -13.34 0.32
N ALA A 77 6.96 -13.51 0.75
CA ALA A 77 7.66 -14.79 0.68
C ALA A 77 6.94 -15.90 1.46
N SER A 78 6.44 -15.60 2.67
CA SER A 78 5.70 -16.56 3.49
C SER A 78 4.36 -16.97 2.88
N THR A 79 3.71 -16.07 2.13
CA THR A 79 2.47 -16.39 1.40
C THR A 79 2.76 -17.38 0.26
N THR A 80 3.91 -17.24 -0.40
CA THR A 80 4.41 -18.23 -1.37
C THR A 80 4.71 -19.57 -0.71
N THR A 81 5.33 -19.59 0.48
CA THR A 81 5.60 -20.83 1.22
C THR A 81 4.33 -21.52 1.73
N ALA A 82 3.28 -20.77 2.06
CA ALA A 82 1.99 -21.34 2.48
C ALA A 82 1.29 -22.08 1.33
N LYS A 83 1.47 -21.63 0.08
CA LYS A 83 0.93 -22.31 -1.11
C LYS A 83 1.70 -23.58 -1.49
N LEU A 84 2.91 -23.80 -0.96
CA LEU A 84 3.77 -24.95 -1.27
C LEU A 84 3.57 -26.16 -0.33
N LYS A 85 2.60 -26.12 0.58
CA LYS A 85 2.32 -27.20 1.56
C LYS A 85 1.08 -28.06 1.25
N HIS A 86 0.67 -28.16 -0.01
CA HIS A 86 -0.42 -29.06 -0.42
C HIS A 86 0.05 -30.09 -1.43
#